data_AF-A4JUQ1-F1
#
_entry.id   AF-A4JUQ1-F1
#
_cell.length_a   1.000
_cell.length_b   1.000
_cell.length_c   1.000
_cell.angle_alpha   90.00
_cell.angle_beta   90.00
_cell.angle_gamma   90.00
#
_symmetry.space_group_name_H-M   'P 1'
#
loop_
_entity.id
_entity.type
_entity.pdbx_description
1 polymer ?
#
loop_
_entity_poly.entity_id
_entity_poly.type
_entity_poly.pdbx_seq_one_letter_code
_entity_poly.pdbx_strand_id
1 'polypeptide(L)'
;MSTINDEAHVGTDTADVAVDHAAASELPGSDVPAATGGPAVNDGRQTTDGADDGDVERELDEMERSAGILQREGLISAEEAVTKLEEVARTRTLFRDLPPEQRARIVQRRREIGRELMNKQLSGAAVVAARVTMKHTRLKPLFEQWWPYLNRMTINMQRFGRATYGASEQGIVSTWFEKQLEQLEGYVNEQLDVAKGFREKTETEMRARGETVFEPTVTKPSLDIEVEAYSRFSMRLLTVILKFDEVMDHFDFLVWNGIRDQSDVDDETARFLRKFHPVGLRGYTTHLKLMNTVRGN
;
A
#
# COMPACT_ATOMS: atom_id res chain seq x y z
N MET A 1 -16.53 55.12 -13.25
CA MET A 1 -17.85 55.19 -12.60
C MET A 1 -17.93 54.04 -11.61
N SER A 2 -18.08 54.39 -10.33
CA SER A 2 -18.41 53.60 -9.13
C SER A 2 -17.48 52.47 -8.66
N THR A 3 -16.56 52.86 -7.77
CA THR A 3 -16.17 52.16 -6.54
C THR A 3 -17.29 52.26 -5.50
N ILE A 4 -17.51 51.26 -4.64
CA ILE A 4 -18.08 51.42 -3.28
C ILE A 4 -17.54 50.30 -2.38
N ASN A 5 -16.84 50.72 -1.33
CA ASN A 5 -16.56 50.02 -0.08
C ASN A 5 -17.84 49.97 0.76
N ASP A 6 -17.97 48.98 1.65
CA ASP A 6 -18.46 49.27 3.01
C ASP A 6 -17.95 48.22 4.01
N GLU A 7 -17.20 48.71 4.99
CA GLU A 7 -16.91 48.08 6.28
C GLU A 7 -17.95 48.54 7.32
N ALA A 8 -18.40 47.65 8.20
CA ALA A 8 -18.85 47.88 9.59
C ALA A 8 -19.58 46.59 10.05
N HIS A 9 -19.48 46.07 11.28
CA HIS A 9 -18.98 46.60 12.54
C HIS A 9 -18.72 45.44 13.53
N VAL A 10 -17.86 45.74 14.49
CA VAL A 10 -17.46 44.97 15.67
C VAL A 10 -18.65 44.69 16.62
N GLY A 11 -18.63 43.54 17.27
CA GLY A 11 -19.48 43.21 18.42
C GLY A 11 -18.89 42.05 19.22
N THR A 12 -17.92 42.36 20.07
CA THR A 12 -17.49 41.54 21.20
C THR A 12 -18.61 41.43 22.23
N ASP A 13 -18.89 40.23 22.73
CA ASP A 13 -19.33 40.10 24.12
C ASP A 13 -18.82 38.80 24.75
N THR A 14 -18.31 38.98 25.95
CA THR A 14 -17.62 38.05 26.85
C THR A 14 -18.56 37.59 27.96
N ALA A 15 -18.53 36.30 28.32
CA ALA A 15 -18.78 35.74 29.66
C ALA A 15 -18.67 34.21 29.52
N ASP A 16 -17.66 33.48 29.96
CA ASP A 16 -17.03 33.34 31.29
C ASP A 16 -17.83 32.48 32.29
N VAL A 17 -17.10 31.51 32.89
CA VAL A 17 -17.36 30.65 34.07
C VAL A 17 -18.54 29.63 34.02
N ALA A 18 -18.49 28.39 34.52
CA ALA A 18 -17.58 27.75 35.47
C ALA A 18 -17.61 26.20 35.40
N VAL A 19 -16.52 25.63 35.91
CA VAL A 19 -16.23 24.24 36.28
C VAL A 19 -17.21 23.68 37.32
N ASP A 20 -17.52 22.37 37.25
CA ASP A 20 -17.74 21.61 38.48
C ASP A 20 -17.21 20.17 38.37
N HIS A 21 -16.78 19.64 39.52
CA HIS A 21 -15.91 18.48 39.74
C HIS A 21 -16.67 17.33 40.41
N ALA A 22 -16.08 16.12 40.36
CA ALA A 22 -16.36 14.92 41.18
C ALA A 22 -17.64 14.12 40.79
N ALA A 23 -17.73 12.78 40.94
CA ALA A 23 -17.03 11.87 41.84
C ALA A 23 -16.99 10.42 41.30
N ALA A 24 -16.07 9.64 41.87
CA ALA A 24 -15.88 8.21 41.69
C ALA A 24 -17.03 7.35 42.25
N SER A 25 -17.19 6.13 41.72
CA SER A 25 -17.76 5.00 42.48
C SER A 25 -17.25 3.66 41.93
N GLU A 26 -16.57 2.91 42.79
CA GLU A 26 -16.06 1.55 42.59
C GLU A 26 -17.02 0.48 43.15
N LEU A 27 -17.20 -0.61 42.39
CA LEU A 27 -17.36 -2.05 42.76
C LEU A 27 -18.65 -2.52 43.50
N PRO A 28 -18.98 -3.85 43.60
CA PRO A 28 -18.24 -5.08 43.18
C PRO A 28 -19.06 -6.24 42.50
N GLY A 29 -18.33 -7.17 41.86
CA GLY A 29 -18.39 -8.63 42.11
C GLY A 29 -19.54 -9.52 41.55
N SER A 30 -19.21 -10.39 40.59
CA SER A 30 -19.79 -11.75 40.50
C SER A 30 -18.80 -12.75 39.89
N ASP A 31 -18.44 -13.76 40.68
CA ASP A 31 -17.54 -14.88 40.38
C ASP A 31 -18.16 -15.95 39.45
N VAL A 32 -17.25 -16.83 38.99
CA VAL A 32 -17.41 -18.26 38.58
C VAL A 32 -17.55 -18.56 37.06
N PRO A 33 -16.90 -19.60 36.47
CA PRO A 33 -15.58 -20.21 36.74
C PRO A 33 -14.71 -20.41 35.46
N ALA A 34 -13.46 -20.80 35.69
CA ALA A 34 -12.47 -21.22 34.71
C ALA A 34 -12.89 -22.47 33.90
N ALA A 35 -12.76 -22.37 32.57
CA ALA A 35 -12.71 -23.52 31.67
C ALA A 35 -11.27 -23.73 31.19
N THR A 36 -10.74 -24.90 31.52
CA THR A 36 -9.45 -25.44 31.10
C THR A 36 -9.38 -25.63 29.58
N GLY A 37 -8.54 -24.85 28.90
CA GLY A 37 -8.07 -25.11 27.55
C GLY A 37 -6.56 -25.31 27.58
N GLY A 38 -6.07 -26.44 27.07
CA GLY A 38 -4.66 -26.82 27.03
C GLY A 38 -3.78 -25.83 26.25
N PRO A 39 -2.44 -26.03 26.25
CA PRO A 39 -1.52 -25.08 25.66
C PRO A 39 -1.77 -25.02 24.16
N ALA A 40 -2.49 -23.99 23.72
CA ALA A 40 -2.41 -23.52 22.35
C ALA A 40 -0.93 -23.19 22.13
N VAL A 41 -0.28 -24.00 21.29
CA VAL A 41 1.00 -23.64 20.69
C VAL A 41 0.70 -22.39 19.91
N ASN A 42 0.97 -21.26 20.56
CA ASN A 42 0.82 -19.93 20.01
C ASN A 42 1.91 -19.83 18.95
N ASP A 43 1.59 -20.22 17.72
CA ASP A 43 2.44 -19.99 16.56
C ASP A 43 2.45 -18.48 16.38
N GLY A 44 3.41 -17.83 17.04
CA GLY A 44 3.51 -16.39 17.24
C GLY A 44 3.84 -15.60 15.97
N ARG A 45 3.42 -16.08 14.80
CA ARG A 45 3.30 -15.24 13.61
C ARG A 45 2.05 -14.40 13.77
N GLN A 46 2.21 -13.28 14.46
CA GLN A 46 1.31 -12.15 14.29
C GLN A 46 1.22 -11.86 12.79
N THR A 47 0.04 -12.02 12.21
CA THR A 47 -0.26 -11.59 10.86
C THR A 47 -0.20 -10.06 10.85
N THR A 48 0.99 -9.51 10.63
CA THR A 48 1.21 -8.06 10.49
C THR A 48 0.75 -7.59 9.11
N ASP A 49 0.57 -6.28 8.95
CA ASP A 49 -0.04 -5.55 7.82
C ASP A 49 0.74 -5.63 6.48
N GLY A 50 1.44 -6.74 6.23
CA GLY A 50 2.30 -6.97 5.07
C GLY A 50 3.62 -6.20 5.13
N ALA A 51 4.04 -5.83 6.34
CA ALA A 51 5.32 -5.17 6.61
C ALA A 51 6.16 -6.01 7.61
N ASP A 52 6.20 -7.32 7.40
CA ASP A 52 6.99 -8.21 8.25
C ASP A 52 8.46 -8.25 7.81
N ASP A 53 9.33 -8.51 8.81
CA ASP A 53 10.80 -8.48 8.75
C ASP A 53 11.43 -9.28 7.58
N GLY A 54 10.71 -10.23 6.98
CA GLY A 54 11.18 -11.06 5.87
C GLY A 54 11.11 -10.43 4.48
N ASP A 55 10.37 -9.33 4.28
CA ASP A 55 10.23 -8.72 2.95
C ASP A 55 11.51 -7.97 2.52
N VAL A 56 12.22 -7.37 3.47
CA VAL A 56 13.51 -6.68 3.23
C VAL A 56 14.65 -7.68 3.09
N GLU A 57 14.65 -8.79 3.84
CA GLU A 57 15.65 -9.86 3.65
C GLU A 57 15.49 -10.53 2.28
N ARG A 58 14.25 -10.76 1.84
CA ARG A 58 13.95 -11.28 0.51
C ARG A 58 14.33 -10.29 -0.60
N GLU A 59 14.17 -8.99 -0.37
CA GLU A 59 14.66 -7.91 -1.25
C GLU A 59 16.19 -7.93 -1.37
N LEU A 60 16.91 -8.02 -0.25
CA LEU A 60 18.37 -8.06 -0.26
C LEU A 60 18.87 -9.30 -0.99
N ASP A 61 18.21 -10.45 -0.81
CA ASP A 61 18.52 -11.68 -1.56
C ASP A 61 18.19 -11.56 -3.06
N GLU A 62 17.18 -10.79 -3.43
CA GLU A 62 16.81 -10.54 -4.83
C GLU A 62 17.72 -9.50 -5.49
N MET A 63 18.19 -8.49 -4.73
CA MET A 63 19.21 -7.54 -5.14
C MET A 63 20.56 -8.23 -5.35
N GLU A 64 20.95 -9.13 -4.45
CA GLU A 64 22.16 -9.96 -4.56
C GLU A 64 22.12 -10.85 -5.82
N ARG A 65 20.96 -11.50 -6.06
CA ARG A 65 20.73 -12.29 -7.29
C ARG A 65 20.70 -11.42 -8.54
N SER A 66 20.13 -10.21 -8.47
CA SER A 66 20.06 -9.30 -9.60
C SER A 66 21.45 -8.81 -10.02
N ALA A 67 22.36 -8.55 -9.08
CA ALA A 67 23.74 -8.19 -9.39
C ALA A 67 24.45 -9.32 -10.17
N GLY A 68 24.24 -10.58 -9.78
CA GLY A 68 24.76 -11.75 -10.49
C GLY A 68 24.15 -11.98 -11.88
N ILE A 69 22.84 -11.71 -12.05
CA ILE A 69 22.16 -11.81 -13.35
C ILE A 69 22.66 -10.70 -14.29
N LEU A 70 22.74 -9.46 -13.80
CA LEU A 70 23.20 -8.29 -14.56
C LEU A 70 24.66 -8.46 -15.01
N GLN A 71 25.52 -9.04 -14.17
CA GLN A 71 26.90 -9.35 -14.56
C GLN A 71 26.96 -10.45 -15.62
N ARG A 72 26.18 -11.53 -15.45
CA ARG A 72 26.15 -12.67 -16.40
C ARG A 72 25.61 -12.26 -17.77
N GLU A 73 24.71 -11.30 -17.81
CA GLU A 73 24.15 -10.71 -19.02
C GLU A 73 25.03 -9.59 -19.61
N GLY A 74 26.17 -9.28 -18.99
CA GLY A 74 27.12 -8.25 -19.47
C GLY A 74 26.63 -6.81 -19.32
N LEU A 75 25.64 -6.58 -18.46
CA LEU A 75 24.96 -5.29 -18.27
C LEU A 75 25.65 -4.37 -17.26
N ILE A 76 26.48 -4.93 -16.39
CA ILE A 76 27.34 -4.21 -15.44
C ILE A 76 28.74 -4.84 -15.46
N SER A 77 29.77 -4.05 -15.20
CA SER A 77 31.12 -4.57 -15.08
C SER A 77 31.26 -5.48 -13.84
N ALA A 78 32.29 -6.33 -13.81
CA ALA A 78 32.55 -7.17 -12.65
C ALA A 78 32.81 -6.34 -11.37
N GLU A 79 33.41 -5.15 -11.51
CA GLU A 79 33.68 -4.23 -10.40
C GLU A 79 32.40 -3.54 -9.89
N GLU A 80 31.48 -3.19 -10.79
CA GLU A 80 30.17 -2.64 -10.43
C GLU A 80 29.27 -3.69 -9.76
N ALA A 81 29.35 -4.95 -10.18
CA ALA A 81 28.66 -6.05 -9.54
C ALA A 81 29.15 -6.26 -8.10
N VAL A 82 30.47 -6.25 -7.87
CA VAL A 82 31.08 -6.35 -6.53
C VAL A 82 30.68 -5.17 -5.64
N THR A 83 30.74 -3.95 -6.15
CA THR A 83 30.35 -2.74 -5.40
C THR A 83 28.88 -2.81 -4.97
N LYS A 84 27.98 -3.25 -5.87
CA LYS A 84 26.57 -3.45 -5.53
C LYS A 84 26.36 -4.56 -4.50
N LEU A 85 27.09 -5.67 -4.59
CA LEU A 85 27.04 -6.74 -3.58
C LEU A 85 27.50 -6.23 -2.20
N GLU A 86 28.53 -5.38 -2.16
CA GLU A 86 29.01 -4.76 -0.91
C GLU A 86 28.05 -3.70 -0.34
N GLU A 87 27.36 -2.95 -1.19
CA GLU A 87 26.28 -2.04 -0.78
C GLU A 87 25.07 -2.80 -0.23
N VAL A 88 24.69 -3.91 -0.87
CA VAL A 88 23.64 -4.82 -0.39
C VAL A 88 24.04 -5.45 0.93
N ALA A 89 25.28 -5.92 1.07
CA ALA A 89 25.79 -6.48 2.33
C ALA A 89 25.78 -5.43 3.46
N ARG A 90 26.24 -4.20 3.21
CA ARG A 90 26.20 -3.10 4.19
C ARG A 90 24.77 -2.75 4.59
N THR A 91 23.86 -2.67 3.62
CA THR A 91 22.44 -2.40 3.87
C THR A 91 21.80 -3.55 4.64
N ARG A 92 22.15 -4.80 4.35
CA ARG A 92 21.73 -6.00 5.08
C ARG A 92 22.17 -5.99 6.53
N THR A 93 23.43 -5.64 6.81
CA THR A 93 23.92 -5.49 8.17
C THR A 93 23.17 -4.37 8.90
N LEU A 94 22.96 -3.22 8.25
CA LEU A 94 22.26 -2.08 8.84
C LEU A 94 20.79 -2.43 9.21
N PHE A 95 20.07 -3.11 8.32
CA PHE A 95 18.65 -3.47 8.52
C PHE A 95 18.44 -4.63 9.48
N ARG A 96 19.33 -5.62 9.48
CA ARG A 96 19.30 -6.74 10.43
C ARG A 96 19.55 -6.27 11.87
N ASP A 97 20.41 -5.27 12.04
CA ASP A 97 20.79 -4.75 13.36
C ASP A 97 19.88 -3.58 13.82
N LEU A 98 18.97 -3.11 12.96
CA LEU A 98 17.97 -2.09 13.29
C LEU A 98 16.87 -2.67 14.20
N PRO A 99 16.57 -2.07 15.38
CA PRO A 99 15.44 -2.51 16.20
C PRO A 99 14.09 -2.43 15.45
N PRO A 100 13.11 -3.30 15.75
CA PRO A 100 11.78 -3.28 15.12
C PRO A 100 11.10 -1.90 15.11
N GLU A 101 11.26 -1.13 16.20
CA GLU A 101 10.74 0.24 16.30
C GLU A 101 11.34 1.20 15.27
N GLN A 102 12.62 1.02 14.91
CA GLN A 102 13.29 1.87 13.92
C GLN A 102 12.86 1.49 12.50
N ARG A 103 12.58 0.20 12.25
CA ARG A 103 11.98 -0.26 10.98
C ARG A 103 10.57 0.34 10.78
N ALA A 104 9.74 0.30 11.82
CA ALA A 104 8.42 0.93 11.80
C ALA A 104 8.49 2.45 11.50
N ARG A 105 9.46 3.17 12.10
CA ARG A 105 9.68 4.60 11.81
C ARG A 105 10.06 4.87 10.36
N ILE A 106 10.86 4.00 9.73
CA ILE A 106 11.22 4.14 8.31
C ILE A 106 9.98 4.01 7.43
N VAL A 107 9.13 3.02 7.70
CA VAL A 107 7.87 2.80 6.97
C VAL A 107 6.91 3.98 7.16
N GLN A 108 6.75 4.46 8.39
CA GLN A 108 5.92 5.62 8.68
C GLN A 108 6.40 6.87 7.92
N ARG A 109 7.70 7.15 7.95
CA ARG A 109 8.30 8.27 7.21
C ARG A 109 8.07 8.14 5.70
N ARG A 110 8.15 6.92 5.16
CA ARG A 110 7.84 6.67 3.73
C ARG A 110 6.39 6.99 3.41
N ARG A 111 5.44 6.60 4.27
CA ARG A 111 4.01 6.93 4.10
C ARG A 111 3.76 8.44 4.17
N GLU A 112 4.40 9.13 5.11
CA GLU A 112 4.32 10.59 5.24
C GLU A 112 4.81 11.31 3.97
N ILE A 113 5.99 10.94 3.47
CA ILE A 113 6.54 11.49 2.22
C ILE A 113 5.64 11.12 1.03
N GLY A 114 5.11 9.90 0.99
CA GLY A 114 4.15 9.46 -0.03
C GLY A 114 2.91 10.35 -0.07
N ARG A 115 2.32 10.67 1.09
CA ARG A 115 1.19 11.61 1.20
C ARG A 115 1.55 13.02 0.72
N GLU A 116 2.71 13.54 1.11
CA GLU A 116 3.17 14.82 0.58
C GLU A 116 3.34 14.81 -0.95
N LEU A 117 3.82 13.69 -1.51
CA LEU A 117 4.00 13.55 -2.96
C LEU A 117 2.67 13.54 -3.71
N MET A 118 1.57 13.06 -3.11
CA MET A 118 0.24 13.14 -3.70
C MET A 118 -0.27 14.58 -3.76
N ASN A 119 0.02 15.39 -2.75
CA ASN A 119 -0.43 16.78 -2.68
C ASN A 119 0.39 17.75 -3.54
N LYS A 120 1.60 17.37 -3.94
CA LYS A 120 2.48 18.21 -4.77
C LYS A 120 2.07 18.08 -6.23
N GLN A 121 1.57 19.12 -6.88
CA GLN A 121 1.30 19.07 -8.33
C GLN A 121 2.58 19.26 -9.15
N LEU A 122 2.67 18.60 -10.30
CA LEU A 122 3.75 18.84 -11.27
C LEU A 122 3.33 19.90 -12.27
N SER A 123 3.98 21.07 -12.21
CA SER A 123 3.77 22.12 -13.21
C SER A 123 4.10 21.62 -14.62
N GLY A 124 3.19 21.86 -15.56
CA GLY A 124 3.36 21.53 -16.98
C GLY A 124 3.32 20.04 -17.33
N ALA A 125 2.90 19.15 -16.42
CA ALA A 125 2.65 17.75 -16.74
C ALA A 125 1.21 17.55 -17.24
N ALA A 126 1.04 16.71 -18.26
CA ALA A 126 -0.29 16.21 -18.59
C ALA A 126 -0.71 15.19 -17.52
N VAL A 127 -1.90 15.37 -16.95
CA VAL A 127 -2.41 14.55 -15.84
C VAL A 127 -3.78 13.99 -16.14
N VAL A 128 -4.07 12.82 -15.57
CA VAL A 128 -5.42 12.29 -15.45
C VAL A 128 -5.81 12.33 -13.99
N ALA A 129 -6.81 13.12 -13.65
CA ALA A 129 -7.40 13.13 -12.31
C ALA A 129 -8.27 11.88 -12.13
N ALA A 130 -8.09 11.19 -11.02
CA ALA A 130 -8.85 10.00 -10.66
C ALA A 130 -9.31 10.10 -9.20
N ARG A 131 -10.61 9.88 -8.97
CA ARG A 131 -11.13 9.70 -7.61
C ARG A 131 -10.80 8.29 -7.13
N VAL A 132 -10.16 8.21 -5.97
CA VAL A 132 -9.73 6.97 -5.32
C VAL A 132 -10.56 6.81 -4.07
N THR A 133 -11.48 5.85 -4.12
CA THR A 133 -12.28 5.45 -2.97
C THR A 133 -11.89 4.01 -2.64
N MET A 134 -11.32 3.79 -1.46
CA MET A 134 -10.94 2.47 -0.96
C MET A 134 -11.74 2.14 0.28
N LYS A 135 -12.48 1.05 0.25
CA LYS A 135 -13.33 0.61 1.35
C LYS A 135 -12.52 -0.02 2.46
N HIS A 136 -11.59 -0.92 2.14
CA HIS A 136 -10.90 -1.75 3.12
C HIS A 136 -9.64 -1.09 3.67
N THR A 137 -9.50 -1.09 5.00
CA THR A 137 -8.38 -0.45 5.71
C THR A 137 -7.01 -1.05 5.41
N ARG A 138 -6.95 -2.30 4.96
CA ARG A 138 -5.69 -3.03 4.69
C ARG A 138 -4.93 -2.52 3.48
N LEU A 139 -5.65 -2.00 2.48
CA LEU A 139 -5.05 -1.55 1.23
C LEU A 139 -4.60 -0.08 1.31
N LYS A 140 -5.17 0.71 2.22
CA LYS A 140 -4.80 2.12 2.40
C LYS A 140 -3.31 2.31 2.69
N PRO A 141 -2.67 1.59 3.65
CA PRO A 141 -1.23 1.70 3.87
C PRO A 141 -0.40 1.36 2.64
N LEU A 142 -0.77 0.31 1.90
CA LEU A 142 -0.11 -0.07 0.65
C LEU A 142 -0.19 1.04 -0.39
N PHE A 143 -1.38 1.63 -0.55
CA PHE A 143 -1.60 2.74 -1.47
C PHE A 143 -0.72 3.95 -1.11
N GLU A 144 -0.83 4.46 0.12
CA GLU A 144 -0.08 5.63 0.59
C GLU A 144 1.44 5.43 0.53
N GLN A 145 1.90 4.20 0.76
CA GLN A 145 3.31 3.86 0.81
C GLN A 145 3.97 3.72 -0.56
N TRP A 146 3.25 3.25 -1.58
CA TRP A 146 3.88 2.80 -2.83
C TRP A 146 3.36 3.53 -4.07
N TRP A 147 2.05 3.77 -4.16
CA TRP A 147 1.46 4.35 -5.36
C TRP A 147 2.05 5.72 -5.71
N PRO A 148 2.27 6.67 -4.75
CA PRO A 148 2.84 7.98 -5.06
C PRO A 148 4.23 7.88 -5.67
N TYR A 149 5.07 6.97 -5.19
CA TYR A 149 6.42 6.78 -5.71
C TYR A 149 6.41 6.17 -7.10
N LEU A 150 5.58 5.16 -7.34
CA LEU A 150 5.40 4.57 -8.67
C LEU A 150 4.86 5.59 -9.67
N ASN A 151 3.91 6.42 -9.24
CA ASN A 151 3.38 7.51 -10.03
C ASN A 151 4.46 8.52 -10.45
N ARG A 152 5.26 9.01 -9.50
CA ARG A 152 6.37 9.92 -9.79
C ARG A 152 7.51 9.27 -10.56
N MET A 153 7.83 8.02 -10.25
CA MET A 153 8.88 7.26 -10.92
C MET A 153 8.61 7.19 -12.42
N THR A 154 7.37 6.90 -12.83
CA THR A 154 7.05 6.70 -14.25
C THR A 154 7.29 7.96 -15.10
N ILE A 155 6.85 9.13 -14.65
CA ILE A 155 7.10 10.39 -15.36
C ILE A 155 8.58 10.78 -15.32
N ASN A 156 9.27 10.54 -14.22
CA ASN A 156 10.70 10.83 -14.11
C ASN A 156 11.54 9.87 -14.96
N MET A 157 11.10 8.62 -15.13
CA MET A 157 11.76 7.66 -16.01
C MET A 157 11.69 8.14 -17.46
N GLN A 158 10.56 8.73 -17.89
CA GLN A 158 10.45 9.32 -19.23
C GLN A 158 11.36 10.53 -19.42
N ARG A 159 11.49 11.39 -18.39
CA ARG A 159 12.27 12.64 -18.46
C ARG A 159 13.78 12.43 -18.29
N PHE A 160 14.16 11.62 -17.31
CA PHE A 160 15.54 11.50 -16.81
C PHE A 160 16.07 10.07 -16.89
N GLY A 161 15.27 9.10 -17.33
CA GLY A 161 15.68 7.69 -17.38
C GLY A 161 16.94 7.48 -18.20
N ARG A 162 17.03 8.12 -19.38
CA ARG A 162 18.20 7.98 -20.27
C ARG A 162 19.47 8.56 -19.65
N ALA A 163 19.36 9.66 -18.92
CA ALA A 163 20.51 10.27 -18.23
C ALA A 163 20.92 9.45 -17.00
N THR A 164 19.97 8.82 -16.31
CA THR A 164 20.19 8.09 -15.06
C THR A 164 20.69 6.65 -15.26
N TYR A 165 20.20 6.00 -16.32
CA TYR A 165 20.41 4.57 -16.58
C TYR A 165 21.11 4.33 -17.94
N GLY A 166 21.19 5.32 -18.82
CA GLY A 166 21.48 5.07 -20.24
C GLY A 166 20.28 4.43 -20.96
N ALA A 167 20.36 4.35 -22.28
CA ALA A 167 19.22 3.89 -23.10
C ALA A 167 18.89 2.40 -22.90
N SER A 168 19.91 1.55 -22.77
CA SER A 168 19.73 0.10 -22.61
C SER A 168 19.08 -0.26 -21.27
N GLU A 169 19.67 0.20 -20.15
CA GLU A 169 19.19 -0.12 -18.80
C GLU A 169 17.80 0.52 -18.53
N GLN A 170 17.52 1.71 -19.06
CA GLN A 170 16.17 2.30 -19.00
C GLN A 170 15.12 1.37 -19.63
N GLY A 171 15.41 0.79 -20.80
CA GLY A 171 14.51 -0.14 -21.49
C GLY A 171 14.24 -1.39 -20.67
N ILE A 172 15.29 -1.96 -20.05
CA ILE A 172 15.18 -3.15 -19.19
C ILE A 172 14.31 -2.86 -17.96
N VAL A 173 14.55 -1.74 -17.27
CA VAL A 173 13.77 -1.36 -16.07
C VAL A 173 12.30 -1.13 -16.44
N SER A 174 12.04 -0.44 -17.55
CA SER A 174 10.67 -0.18 -18.01
C SER A 174 9.95 -1.47 -18.38
N THR A 175 10.61 -2.38 -19.10
CA THR A 175 10.07 -3.70 -19.48
C THR A 175 9.75 -4.56 -18.26
N TRP A 176 10.61 -4.52 -17.23
CA TRP A 176 10.35 -5.23 -15.99
C TRP A 176 9.07 -4.73 -15.31
N PHE A 177 8.89 -3.41 -15.18
CA PHE A 177 7.69 -2.84 -14.55
C PHE A 177 6.43 -3.21 -15.32
N GLU A 178 6.43 -3.09 -16.65
CA GLU A 178 5.29 -3.47 -17.50
C GLU A 178 4.94 -4.95 -17.32
N LYS A 179 5.94 -5.85 -17.36
CA LYS A 179 5.72 -7.28 -17.13
C LYS A 179 5.15 -7.57 -15.74
N GLN A 180 5.65 -6.92 -14.69
CA GLN A 180 5.13 -7.12 -13.33
C GLN A 180 3.71 -6.60 -13.19
N LEU A 181 3.39 -5.47 -13.80
CA LEU A 181 2.04 -4.92 -13.80
C LEU A 181 1.07 -5.84 -14.54
N GLU A 182 1.44 -6.38 -15.70
CA GLU A 182 0.61 -7.36 -16.42
C GLU A 182 0.33 -8.63 -15.58
N GLN A 183 1.33 -9.11 -14.83
CA GLN A 183 1.16 -10.24 -13.92
C GLN A 183 0.20 -9.93 -12.77
N LEU A 184 0.29 -8.72 -12.19
CA LEU A 184 -0.62 -8.26 -11.14
C LEU A 184 -2.04 -8.07 -11.69
N GLU A 185 -2.19 -7.51 -12.88
CA GLU A 185 -3.48 -7.36 -13.56
C GLU A 185 -4.12 -8.73 -13.79
N GLY A 186 -3.37 -9.69 -14.33
CA GLY A 186 -3.85 -11.05 -14.53
C GLY A 186 -4.31 -11.70 -13.23
N TYR A 187 -3.49 -11.61 -12.18
CA TYR A 187 -3.82 -12.16 -10.86
C TYR A 187 -5.09 -11.54 -10.27
N VAL A 188 -5.19 -10.21 -10.24
CA VAL A 188 -6.33 -9.53 -9.62
C VAL A 188 -7.62 -9.74 -10.42
N ASN A 189 -7.55 -9.77 -11.76
CA ASN A 189 -8.71 -10.09 -12.59
C ASN A 189 -9.23 -11.50 -12.30
N GLU A 190 -8.32 -12.49 -12.22
CA GLU A 190 -8.69 -13.86 -11.87
C GLU A 190 -9.34 -13.93 -10.48
N GLN A 191 -8.74 -13.27 -9.48
CA GLN A 191 -9.32 -13.22 -8.13
C GLN A 191 -10.71 -12.58 -8.11
N LEU A 192 -10.92 -11.51 -8.88
CA LEU A 192 -12.21 -10.84 -8.97
C LEU A 192 -13.26 -11.73 -9.62
N ASP A 193 -12.93 -12.37 -10.75
CA ASP A 193 -13.84 -13.27 -11.45
C ASP A 193 -14.23 -14.47 -10.58
N VAL A 194 -13.26 -15.06 -9.88
CA VAL A 194 -13.49 -16.19 -8.95
C VAL A 194 -14.34 -15.75 -7.76
N ALA A 195 -13.98 -14.65 -7.08
CA ALA A 195 -14.70 -14.20 -5.90
C ALA A 195 -16.15 -13.80 -6.23
N LYS A 196 -16.35 -13.12 -7.37
CA LYS A 196 -17.67 -12.77 -7.88
C LYS A 196 -18.49 -14.01 -8.23
N GLY A 197 -17.92 -14.96 -8.96
CA GLY A 197 -18.61 -16.20 -9.33
C GLY A 197 -19.00 -17.04 -8.11
N PHE A 198 -18.14 -17.11 -7.09
CA PHE A 198 -18.46 -17.76 -5.82
C PHE A 198 -19.61 -17.04 -5.10
N ARG A 199 -19.54 -15.71 -4.97
CA ARG A 199 -20.64 -14.93 -4.39
C ARG A 199 -21.97 -15.22 -5.08
N GLU A 200 -22.03 -15.06 -6.40
CA GLU A 200 -23.27 -15.22 -7.18
C GLU A 200 -23.88 -16.62 -7.01
N LYS A 201 -23.02 -17.65 -7.05
CA LYS A 201 -23.44 -19.04 -6.84
C LYS A 201 -23.97 -19.26 -5.42
N THR A 202 -23.22 -18.87 -4.41
CA THR A 202 -23.62 -19.04 -3.00
C THR A 202 -24.90 -18.28 -2.70
N GLU A 203 -25.00 -17.03 -3.14
CA GLU A 203 -26.18 -16.19 -2.96
C GLU A 203 -27.44 -16.84 -3.58
N THR A 204 -27.31 -17.42 -4.78
CA THR A 204 -28.39 -18.15 -5.44
C THR A 204 -28.79 -19.41 -4.67
N GLU A 205 -27.82 -20.19 -4.21
CA GLU A 205 -28.06 -21.43 -3.45
C GLU A 205 -28.72 -21.15 -2.09
N MET A 206 -28.26 -20.14 -1.35
CA MET A 206 -28.83 -19.74 -0.06
C MET A 206 -30.29 -19.29 -0.21
N ARG A 207 -30.57 -18.44 -1.21
CA ARG A 207 -31.95 -18.02 -1.50
C ARG A 207 -32.84 -19.19 -1.91
N ALA A 208 -32.31 -20.13 -2.71
CA ALA A 208 -33.05 -21.32 -3.10
C ALA A 208 -33.38 -22.24 -1.91
N ARG A 209 -32.52 -22.28 -0.88
CA ARG A 209 -32.76 -22.99 0.39
C ARG A 209 -33.65 -22.23 1.36
N GLY A 210 -34.05 -20.99 1.05
CA GLY A 210 -34.82 -20.14 1.95
C GLY A 210 -34.00 -19.61 3.14
N GLU A 211 -32.68 -19.60 3.03
CA GLU A 211 -31.78 -19.04 4.04
C GLU A 211 -31.77 -17.52 3.97
N THR A 212 -31.47 -16.88 5.11
CA THR A 212 -31.26 -15.42 5.15
C THR A 212 -29.89 -15.10 4.58
N VAL A 213 -29.84 -14.20 3.60
CA VAL A 213 -28.59 -13.72 2.99
C VAL A 213 -28.25 -12.35 3.58
N PHE A 214 -27.05 -12.22 4.11
CA PHE A 214 -26.52 -10.95 4.61
C PHE A 214 -25.76 -10.23 3.49
N GLU A 215 -26.09 -8.97 3.26
CA GLU A 215 -25.44 -8.12 2.26
C GLU A 215 -24.66 -7.00 2.97
N PRO A 216 -23.37 -7.22 3.32
CA PRO A 216 -22.58 -6.22 4.02
C PRO A 216 -22.36 -5.00 3.12
N THR A 217 -22.44 -3.81 3.72
CA THR A 217 -22.18 -2.53 3.04
C THR A 217 -21.20 -1.70 3.85
N VAL A 218 -20.15 -1.21 3.19
CA VAL A 218 -19.17 -0.32 3.82
C VAL A 218 -19.69 1.11 3.81
N THR A 219 -20.05 1.63 4.99
CA THR A 219 -20.65 2.97 5.15
C THR A 219 -19.63 4.10 5.13
N LYS A 220 -18.40 3.85 5.59
CA LYS A 220 -17.31 4.82 5.61
C LYS A 220 -16.07 4.21 4.95
N PRO A 221 -15.66 4.68 3.75
CA PRO A 221 -14.46 4.17 3.10
C PRO A 221 -13.21 4.55 3.92
N SER A 222 -12.21 3.68 3.88
CA SER A 222 -10.91 3.91 4.52
C SER A 222 -10.14 5.10 3.91
N LEU A 223 -10.35 5.36 2.62
CA LEU A 223 -9.75 6.44 1.85
C LEU A 223 -10.77 6.94 0.83
N ASP A 224 -10.93 8.26 0.70
CA ASP A 224 -11.67 8.91 -0.38
C ASP A 224 -10.97 10.22 -0.72
N ILE A 225 -10.18 10.21 -1.79
CA ILE A 225 -9.35 11.34 -2.23
C ILE A 225 -9.34 11.44 -3.75
N GLU A 226 -8.96 12.59 -4.28
CA GLU A 226 -8.63 12.76 -5.69
C GLU A 226 -7.11 12.76 -5.88
N VAL A 227 -6.62 12.02 -6.86
CA VAL A 227 -5.18 11.95 -7.18
C VAL A 227 -4.93 12.18 -8.65
N GLU A 228 -3.74 12.69 -8.96
CA GLU A 228 -3.28 12.89 -10.33
C GLU A 228 -2.38 11.74 -10.77
N ALA A 229 -2.77 11.01 -11.81
CA ALA A 229 -1.91 10.04 -12.46
C ALA A 229 -1.13 10.71 -13.61
N TYR A 230 0.19 10.55 -13.59
CA TYR A 230 1.10 11.14 -14.58
C TYR A 230 1.45 10.20 -15.74
N SER A 231 0.97 8.95 -15.70
CA SER A 231 1.20 7.98 -16.76
C SER A 231 0.09 6.93 -16.85
N ARG A 232 0.02 6.27 -18.01
CA ARG A 232 -0.87 5.11 -18.22
C ARG A 232 -0.54 3.96 -17.26
N PHE A 233 0.75 3.75 -16.97
CA PHE A 233 1.20 2.75 -15.99
C PHE A 233 0.59 3.02 -14.61
N SER A 234 0.60 4.27 -14.15
CA SER A 234 0.07 4.66 -12.85
C SER A 234 -1.45 4.50 -12.73
N MET A 235 -2.18 4.78 -13.81
CA MET A 235 -3.62 4.50 -13.89
C MET A 235 -3.92 3.01 -13.85
N ARG A 236 -3.18 2.19 -14.62
CA ARG A 236 -3.34 0.73 -14.60
C ARG A 236 -3.05 0.15 -13.22
N LEU A 237 -1.97 0.59 -12.59
CA LEU A 237 -1.63 0.20 -11.23
C LEU A 237 -2.71 0.61 -10.22
N LEU A 238 -3.29 1.81 -10.36
CA LEU A 238 -4.41 2.25 -9.54
C LEU A 238 -5.60 1.29 -9.70
N THR A 239 -5.94 0.92 -10.92
CA THR A 239 -7.00 -0.06 -11.22
C THR A 239 -6.73 -1.42 -10.56
N VAL A 240 -5.48 -1.89 -10.53
CA VAL A 240 -5.12 -3.13 -9.82
C VAL A 240 -5.45 -3.05 -8.33
N ILE A 241 -5.08 -1.95 -7.67
CA ILE A 241 -5.35 -1.75 -6.24
C ILE A 241 -6.87 -1.68 -5.98
N LEU A 242 -7.60 -0.93 -6.81
CA LEU A 242 -9.05 -0.75 -6.66
C LEU A 242 -9.83 -2.05 -6.95
N LYS A 243 -9.42 -2.83 -7.96
CA LYS A 243 -10.04 -4.14 -8.21
C LYS A 243 -9.79 -5.12 -7.08
N PHE A 244 -8.62 -5.07 -6.45
CA PHE A 244 -8.38 -5.92 -5.28
C PHE A 244 -9.21 -5.45 -4.07
N ASP A 245 -9.49 -4.15 -3.93
CA ASP A 245 -10.47 -3.65 -2.94
C ASP A 245 -11.89 -4.18 -3.22
N GLU A 246 -12.28 -4.32 -4.50
CA GLU A 246 -13.54 -4.95 -4.92
C GLU A 246 -13.57 -6.46 -4.63
N VAL A 247 -12.45 -7.18 -4.81
CA VAL A 247 -12.34 -8.60 -4.39
C VAL A 247 -12.67 -8.75 -2.91
N MET A 248 -12.19 -7.83 -2.08
CA MET A 248 -12.44 -7.85 -0.64
C MET A 248 -13.92 -7.65 -0.31
N ASP A 249 -14.69 -6.89 -1.10
CA ASP A 249 -16.16 -6.78 -0.92
C ASP A 249 -16.84 -8.16 -1.07
N HIS A 250 -16.38 -8.97 -2.02
CA HIS A 250 -16.89 -10.33 -2.22
C HIS A 250 -16.47 -11.26 -1.08
N PHE A 251 -15.26 -11.09 -0.54
CA PHE A 251 -14.83 -11.84 0.63
C PHE A 251 -15.62 -11.48 1.89
N ASP A 252 -15.90 -10.21 2.12
CA ASP A 252 -16.75 -9.77 3.22
C ASP A 252 -18.14 -10.41 3.14
N PHE A 253 -18.74 -10.46 1.94
CA PHE A 253 -20.01 -11.19 1.74
C PHE A 253 -19.90 -12.66 2.17
N LEU A 254 -18.85 -13.37 1.74
CA LEU A 254 -18.68 -14.78 2.08
C LEU A 254 -18.45 -15.01 3.58
N VAL A 255 -17.72 -14.11 4.25
CA VAL A 255 -17.50 -14.16 5.70
C VAL A 255 -18.79 -13.91 6.47
N TRP A 256 -19.55 -12.87 6.11
CA TRP A 256 -20.83 -12.54 6.76
C TRP A 256 -21.88 -13.65 6.64
N ASN A 257 -21.82 -14.43 5.57
CA ASN A 257 -22.72 -15.56 5.34
C ASN A 257 -22.14 -16.91 5.84
N GLY A 258 -21.01 -16.91 6.55
CA GLY A 258 -20.43 -18.12 7.15
C GLY A 258 -19.88 -19.14 6.15
N ILE A 259 -19.57 -18.69 4.93
CA ILE A 259 -19.07 -19.53 3.83
C ILE A 259 -17.55 -19.62 3.84
N ARG A 260 -16.89 -18.57 4.34
CA ARG A 260 -15.44 -18.44 4.40
C ARG A 260 -15.03 -17.86 5.76
N ASP A 261 -13.90 -18.33 6.28
CA ASP A 261 -13.35 -17.79 7.52
C ASP A 261 -12.53 -16.53 7.27
N GLN A 262 -12.47 -15.65 8.28
CA GLN A 262 -11.68 -14.43 8.22
C GLN A 262 -10.19 -14.72 7.98
N SER A 263 -9.65 -15.82 8.52
CA SER A 263 -8.26 -16.24 8.30
C SER A 263 -7.95 -16.49 6.83
N ASP A 264 -8.89 -17.06 6.08
CA ASP A 264 -8.69 -17.32 4.65
C ASP A 264 -8.64 -16.02 3.84
N VAL A 265 -9.37 -14.99 4.28
CA VAL A 265 -9.34 -13.65 3.69
C VAL A 265 -8.00 -12.96 3.99
N ASP A 266 -7.48 -13.15 5.20
CA ASP A 266 -6.18 -12.64 5.63
C ASP A 266 -5.05 -13.25 4.79
N ASP A 267 -5.10 -14.56 4.53
CA ASP A 267 -4.14 -15.27 3.69
C ASP A 267 -4.15 -14.79 2.23
N GLU A 268 -5.33 -14.51 1.65
CA GLU A 268 -5.40 -13.93 0.29
C GLU A 268 -4.86 -12.51 0.26
N THR A 269 -5.17 -11.71 1.27
CA THR A 269 -4.63 -10.37 1.41
C THR A 269 -3.10 -10.45 1.45
N ALA A 270 -2.54 -11.33 2.29
CA ALA A 270 -1.10 -11.53 2.39
C ALA A 270 -0.48 -12.07 1.08
N ARG A 271 -1.19 -12.91 0.32
CA ARG A 271 -0.75 -13.35 -1.03
C ARG A 271 -0.66 -12.18 -2.01
N PHE A 272 -1.66 -11.30 -2.04
CA PHE A 272 -1.63 -10.10 -2.88
C PHE A 272 -0.49 -9.16 -2.47
N LEU A 273 -0.35 -8.87 -1.17
CA LEU A 273 0.71 -8.01 -0.66
C LEU A 273 2.10 -8.54 -1.05
N ARG A 274 2.36 -9.85 -0.91
CA ARG A 274 3.62 -10.48 -1.32
C ARG A 274 3.92 -10.34 -2.81
N LYS A 275 2.91 -10.34 -3.67
CA LYS A 275 3.07 -10.11 -5.12
C LYS A 275 3.30 -8.63 -5.45
N PHE A 276 2.65 -7.73 -4.72
CA PHE A 276 2.75 -6.29 -4.96
C PHE A 276 4.05 -5.68 -4.41
N HIS A 277 4.52 -6.15 -3.26
CA HIS A 277 5.64 -5.55 -2.53
C HIS A 277 6.91 -5.37 -3.37
N PRO A 278 7.37 -6.35 -4.19
CA PRO A 278 8.53 -6.18 -5.05
C PRO A 278 8.39 -5.01 -6.03
N VAL A 279 7.17 -4.79 -6.55
CA VAL A 279 6.87 -3.68 -7.47
C VAL A 279 6.92 -2.34 -6.74
N GLY A 280 6.26 -2.24 -5.59
CA GLY A 280 6.28 -1.05 -4.74
C GLY A 280 7.71 -0.62 -4.39
N LEU A 281 8.49 -1.58 -3.93
CA LEU A 281 9.85 -1.39 -3.47
C LEU A 281 10.82 -0.98 -4.58
N ARG A 282 10.80 -1.70 -5.71
CA ARG A 282 11.60 -1.31 -6.88
C ARG A 282 11.15 0.04 -7.44
N GLY A 283 9.86 0.36 -7.35
CA GLY A 283 9.32 1.68 -7.69
C GLY A 283 9.93 2.80 -6.85
N TYR A 284 9.98 2.58 -5.54
CA TYR A 284 10.58 3.51 -4.58
C TYR A 284 12.09 3.71 -4.83
N THR A 285 12.86 2.64 -4.96
CA THR A 285 14.33 2.76 -5.19
C THR A 285 14.64 3.41 -6.54
N THR A 286 13.86 3.09 -7.58
CA THR A 286 13.96 3.73 -8.91
C THR A 286 13.63 5.22 -8.81
N HIS A 287 12.58 5.59 -8.08
CA HIS A 287 12.24 6.99 -7.83
C HIS A 287 13.40 7.76 -7.18
N LEU A 288 14.01 7.18 -6.14
CA LEU A 288 15.14 7.81 -5.45
C LEU A 288 16.35 7.99 -6.37
N LYS A 289 16.70 6.97 -7.16
CA LYS A 289 17.83 7.05 -8.11
C LYS A 289 17.59 8.16 -9.14
N LEU A 290 16.39 8.25 -9.70
CA LEU A 290 16.01 9.31 -10.63
C LEU A 290 16.08 10.70 -9.98
N MET A 291 15.65 10.85 -8.73
CA MET A 291 15.71 12.13 -7.99
C MET A 291 17.14 12.57 -7.71
N ASN A 292 18.05 11.64 -7.42
CA ASN A 292 19.46 11.98 -7.19
C ASN A 292 20.14 12.50 -8.46
N THR A 293 19.81 11.94 -9.63
CA THR A 293 20.31 12.45 -10.92
C THR A 293 19.85 13.89 -11.18
N VAL A 294 18.61 14.23 -10.82
CA VAL A 294 18.07 15.59 -10.99
C VAL A 294 18.74 16.59 -10.06
N ARG A 295 19.15 16.17 -8.86
CA ARG A 295 19.81 17.04 -7.85
C ARG A 295 21.32 17.15 -8.00
N GLY A 296 21.94 16.23 -8.74
CA GLY A 296 23.39 16.18 -8.98
C GLY A 296 23.87 16.97 -10.19
N ASN A 297 22.97 17.64 -10.91
CA ASN A 297 23.25 18.57 -12.00
C ASN A 297 22.93 20.00 -11.59
#